data_AF-A0A1H2IMA2-F1
#
_entry.id   AF-A0A1H2IMA2-F1
#
_cell.length_a   1.000
_cell.length_b   1.000
_cell.length_c   1.000
_cell.angle_alpha   90.00
_cell.angle_beta   90.00
_cell.angle_gamma   90.00
#
_symmetry.space_group_name_H-M   'P 1'
#
loop_
_entity.id
_entity.type
_entity.pdbx_description
1 polymer ?
#
loop_
_entity_poly.entity_id
_entity_poly.type
_entity_poly.pdbx_seq_one_letter_code
_entity_poly.pdbx_strand_id
1 'polypeptide(L)'
;MAEEVKAGCARPSGGPVEEITLEESNETQTPKKGIQSMMQLGKKAPDFTAPGYQNGNFININLSDYLGKWVLLCFYPGDFTFV
;
A
#
# COMPACT_ATOMS: atom_id res chain seq x y z
N MET A 1 -4.86 -6.12 -12.49
CA MET A 1 -4.51 -7.52 -12.16
C MET A 1 -3.07 -7.49 -11.72
N ALA A 2 -2.72 -8.14 -10.60
CA ALA A 2 -1.39 -8.04 -10.01
C ALA A 2 -0.29 -8.50 -10.98
N GLU A 3 0.82 -7.77 -11.01
CA GLU A 3 1.91 -8.00 -11.96
C GLU A 3 2.93 -9.01 -11.39
N GLU A 4 3.33 -10.01 -12.19
CA GLU A 4 4.28 -11.04 -11.76
C GLU A 4 5.71 -10.49 -11.70
N VAL A 5 6.38 -10.72 -10.57
CA VAL A 5 7.76 -10.25 -10.33
C VAL A 5 8.71 -11.45 -10.32
N LYS A 6 9.80 -11.38 -11.08
CA LYS A 6 10.87 -12.40 -11.04
C LYS A 6 11.53 -12.37 -9.66
N ALA A 7 11.37 -13.45 -8.91
CA ALA A 7 12.00 -13.63 -7.60
C ALA A 7 13.53 -13.52 -7.73
N GLY A 8 14.13 -12.58 -7.00
CA GLY A 8 15.58 -12.43 -6.87
C GLY A 8 15.96 -12.18 -5.40
N CYS A 9 17.25 -12.07 -5.10
CA CYS A 9 17.75 -11.81 -3.74
C CYS A 9 17.41 -10.40 -3.22
N ALA A 10 16.87 -9.52 -4.08
CA ALA A 10 16.46 -8.17 -3.70
C ALA A 10 15.12 -8.22 -2.96
N ARG A 11 15.06 -7.54 -1.81
CA ARG A 11 13.83 -7.40 -1.03
C ARG A 11 12.84 -6.56 -1.84
N PRO A 12 11.62 -7.05 -2.13
CA PRO A 12 10.65 -6.24 -2.84
C PRO A 12 10.21 -5.05 -1.97
N SER A 13 10.30 -3.85 -2.52
CA SER A 13 9.92 -2.61 -1.84
C SER A 13 8.43 -2.34 -2.01
N GLY A 14 7.69 -2.35 -0.90
CA GLY A 14 6.31 -1.87 -0.85
C GLY A 14 6.22 -0.50 -0.15
N GLY A 15 5.19 0.27 -0.46
CA GLY A 15 4.99 1.61 0.09
C GLY A 15 3.66 2.24 -0.33
N PRO A 16 3.27 3.36 0.30
CA PRO A 16 2.16 4.17 -0.18
C PRO A 16 2.43 4.64 -1.60
N VAL A 17 1.41 4.64 -2.46
CA VAL A 17 1.52 5.24 -3.79
C VAL A 17 1.37 6.74 -3.61
N GLU A 18 2.45 7.49 -3.80
CA GLU A 18 2.38 8.95 -3.86
C GLU A 18 1.56 9.35 -5.09
N GLU A 19 0.36 9.90 -4.86
CA GLU A 19 -0.42 10.54 -5.92
C GLU A 19 0.35 11.79 -6.40
N ILE A 20 0.80 11.78 -7.66
CA ILE A 20 1.33 12.97 -8.31
C ILE A 20 0.15 13.90 -8.62
N THR A 21 -0.24 14.73 -7.66
CA THR A 21 -1.10 15.88 -7.95
C THR A 21 -0.19 17.00 -8.45
N LEU A 22 -0.28 17.32 -9.75
CA LEU A 22 0.34 18.52 -10.31
C LEU A 22 -0.39 19.75 -9.74
N GLU A 23 0.07 20.25 -8.60
CA GLU A 23 -0.29 21.56 -8.09
C GLU A 23 1.00 22.35 -7.82
N GLU A 24 1.34 23.24 -8.75
CA GLU A 24 2.29 24.33 -8.51
C GLU A 24 1.65 25.37 -7.58
N SER A 25 2.22 25.58 -6.38
CA SER A 25 2.66 26.89 -5.88
C SER A 25 2.90 26.90 -4.35
N ASN A 26 4.13 27.31 -4.00
CA ASN A 26 4.63 27.91 -2.75
C ASN A 26 3.79 27.82 -1.46
N GLU A 27 4.34 27.17 -0.42
CA GLU A 27 4.88 27.84 0.79
C GLU A 27 5.35 26.81 1.85
N THR A 28 6.48 27.12 2.50
CA THR A 28 7.09 26.40 3.61
C THR A 28 6.19 26.36 4.85
N GLN A 29 5.79 25.17 5.34
CA GLN A 29 5.21 25.03 6.69
C GLN A 29 5.71 23.77 7.43
N THR A 30 6.43 24.05 8.52
CA THR A 30 6.92 23.25 9.68
C THR A 30 6.43 21.80 9.91
N PRO A 31 7.29 20.92 10.49
CA PRO A 31 6.90 19.56 10.87
C PRO A 31 6.04 19.57 12.14
N LYS A 32 4.72 19.72 11.98
CA LYS A 32 3.77 19.28 13.01
C LYS A 32 3.64 17.77 12.89
N LYS A 33 4.46 17.04 13.64
CA LYS A 33 4.28 15.60 13.90
C LYS A 33 3.05 15.41 14.81
N GLY A 34 1.88 15.75 14.29
CA GLY A 34 0.59 15.32 14.81
C GLY A 34 0.28 13.96 14.24
N ILE A 35 -0.36 13.10 15.01
CA ILE A 35 -0.84 11.78 14.58
C ILE A 35 -1.73 12.00 13.34
N GLN A 36 -1.17 11.81 12.14
CA GLN A 36 -1.96 11.84 10.92
C GLN A 36 -2.91 10.65 11.01
N SER A 37 -4.21 10.96 11.04
CA SER A 37 -5.26 9.94 11.08
C SER A 37 -5.09 9.01 9.87
N MET A 38 -4.61 7.80 10.15
CA MET A 38 -4.09 6.84 9.18
C MET A 38 -5.16 6.22 8.26
N MET A 39 -6.44 6.35 8.63
CA MET A 39 -7.56 5.79 7.87
C MET A 39 -8.85 6.54 8.26
N GLN A 40 -9.56 7.12 7.29
CA GLN A 40 -10.80 7.85 7.54
C GLN A 40 -12.00 7.08 6.98
N LEU A 41 -13.04 6.89 7.80
CA LEU A 41 -14.28 6.25 7.37
C LEU A 41 -14.98 7.13 6.30
N GLY A 42 -15.51 6.48 5.26
CA GLY A 42 -16.22 7.17 4.17
C GLY A 42 -15.32 7.95 3.21
N LYS A 43 -13.99 7.95 3.40
CA LYS A 43 -13.01 8.46 2.43
C LYS A 43 -12.43 7.31 1.61
N LYS A 44 -11.88 7.64 0.45
CA LYS A 44 -11.11 6.68 -0.36
C LYS A 44 -9.97 6.15 0.51
N ALA A 45 -9.82 4.82 0.54
CA ALA A 45 -8.69 4.20 1.23
C ALA A 45 -7.37 4.65 0.57
N PRO A 46 -6.31 4.93 1.35
CA PRO A 46 -5.00 5.26 0.80
C PRO A 46 -4.51 4.14 -0.13
N ASP A 47 -4.07 4.51 -1.33
CA ASP A 47 -3.52 3.54 -2.27
C ASP A 47 -2.12 3.10 -1.81
N PHE A 48 -1.83 1.82 -1.99
CA PHE A 48 -0.55 1.23 -1.62
C PHE A 48 -0.17 0.15 -2.62
N THR A 49 1.14 -0.01 -2.76
CA THR A 49 1.76 -1.08 -3.53
C THR A 49 2.49 -1.99 -2.55
N ALA A 50 2.17 -3.28 -2.57
CA ALA A 50 2.81 -4.26 -1.71
C ALA A 50 3.16 -5.54 -2.49
N PRO A 51 4.36 -6.10 -2.25
CA PRO A 51 4.66 -7.43 -2.73
C PRO A 51 3.81 -8.48 -2.01
N GLY A 52 3.33 -9.45 -2.76
CA GLY A 52 2.56 -10.58 -2.26
C GLY A 52 2.97 -11.89 -2.92
N TYR A 53 2.42 -12.97 -2.40
CA TYR A 53 2.58 -14.30 -2.97
C TYR A 53 1.20 -14.87 -3.28
N GLN A 54 0.98 -15.26 -4.54
CA GLN A 54 -0.29 -15.81 -5.00
C GLN A 54 -0.02 -16.93 -6.00
N ASN A 55 -0.71 -18.06 -5.83
CA ASN A 55 -0.68 -19.20 -6.77
C ASN A 55 0.73 -19.70 -7.16
N GLY A 56 1.71 -19.63 -6.27
CA GLY A 56 3.08 -20.06 -6.56
C GLY A 56 4.03 -18.95 -7.02
N ASN A 57 3.50 -17.75 -7.29
CA ASN A 57 4.25 -16.64 -7.89
C ASN A 57 4.35 -15.46 -6.92
N PHE A 58 5.47 -14.74 -7.01
CA PHE A 58 5.61 -13.42 -6.40
C PHE A 58 4.94 -12.38 -7.30
N ILE A 59 4.06 -11.59 -6.73
CA ILE A 59 3.29 -10.58 -7.44
C ILE A 59 3.42 -9.23 -6.75
N ASN A 60 3.23 -8.15 -7.50
CA ASN A 60 3.05 -6.82 -6.92
C ASN A 60 1.57 -6.45 -6.94
N ILE A 61 1.04 -6.08 -5.77
CA ILE A 61 -0.39 -5.84 -5.55
C ILE A 61 -0.58 -4.34 -5.29
N ASN A 62 -1.41 -3.69 -6.11
CA ASN A 62 -1.88 -2.33 -5.85
C ASN A 62 -3.32 -2.36 -5.34
N LEU A 63 -3.70 -1.47 -4.44
CA LEU A 63 -5.10 -1.40 -3.99
C LEU A 63 -6.02 -0.88 -5.10
N SER A 64 -5.51 0.02 -5.96
CA SER A 64 -6.22 0.53 -7.14
C SER A 64 -6.64 -0.55 -8.15
N ASP A 65 -5.93 -1.69 -8.23
CA ASP A 65 -6.29 -2.82 -9.10
C ASP A 65 -7.63 -3.49 -8.74
N TYR A 66 -8.15 -3.23 -7.53
CA TYR A 66 -9.36 -3.86 -7.01
C TYR A 66 -10.58 -2.92 -6.97
N LEU A 67 -10.48 -1.72 -7.55
CA LEU A 67 -11.61 -0.80 -7.65
C LEU A 67 -12.81 -1.46 -8.35
N GLY A 68 -14.02 -1.19 -7.83
CA GLY A 68 -15.26 -1.80 -8.30
C GLY A 68 -15.57 -3.17 -7.69
N LYS A 69 -14.68 -3.72 -6.85
CA LYS A 69 -14.93 -4.93 -6.06
C LYS A 69 -14.91 -4.61 -4.57
N TRP A 70 -15.63 -5.41 -3.79
CA TRP A 70 -15.48 -5.37 -2.33
C TRP A 70 -14.16 -6.04 -1.95
N VAL A 71 -13.36 -5.35 -1.12
CA VAL A 71 -12.05 -5.80 -0.67
C VAL A 71 -12.04 -5.86 0.85
N LEU A 72 -11.55 -6.97 1.40
CA LEU A 72 -11.28 -7.12 2.82
C LEU A 72 -9.76 -7.12 3.02
N LEU A 73 -9.24 -6.12 3.73
CA LEU A 73 -7.82 -6.01 4.08
C LEU A 73 -7.63 -6.34 5.55
N CYS A 74 -6.86 -7.39 5.85
CA CYS A 74 -6.59 -7.86 7.21
C CYS A 74 -5.10 -7.70 7.54
N PHE A 75 -4.81 -7.06 8.68
CA PHE A 75 -3.48 -7.04 9.26
C PHE A 75 -3.39 -8.07 10.37
N TYR A 76 -2.32 -8.85 10.40
CA TYR A 76 -2.05 -9.85 11.42
C TYR A 76 -0.60 -9.71 11.92
N PRO A 77 -0.29 -10.12 13.16
CA PRO A 77 0.96 -9.74 13.83
C PRO A 77 2.22 -10.40 13.26
N GLY A 78 2.12 -11.63 12.73
CA GLY A 78 3.26 -12.31 12.12
C GLY A 78 2.97 -13.76 11.77
N ASP A 79 3.81 -14.31 10.89
CA ASP A 79 3.81 -15.73 10.53
C ASP A 79 4.53 -16.57 11.59
N PHE A 80 4.12 -17.84 11.75
CA PHE A 80 4.77 -18.81 12.65
C PHE A 80 4.87 -18.38 14.12
N THR A 81 3.88 -17.65 14.61
CA THR A 81 3.76 -17.32 16.04
C THR A 81 3.18 -18.50 16.83
N PHE A 82 3.37 -18.50 18.15
CA PHE A 82 2.79 -19.49 19.04
C PHE A 82 1.28 -19.27 19.21
N VAL A 83 0.52 -20.36 19.34
CA VAL A 83 -0.90 -20.38 19.73
C VAL A 83 -1.05 -20.68 21.21
#